data_AF-A0A077EH64-F1
#
_entry.id   AF-A0A077EH64-F1
#
_cell.length_a   1.000
_cell.length_b   1.000
_cell.length_c   1.000
_cell.angle_alpha   90.00
_cell.angle_beta   90.00
_cell.angle_gamma   90.00
#
_symmetry.space_group_name_H-M   'P 1'
#
loop_
_entity.id
_entity.type
_entity.pdbx_description
1 polymer ?
#
loop_
_entity_poly.entity_id
_entity_poly.type
_entity_poly.pdbx_seq_one_letter_code
_entity_poly.pdbx_strand_id
1 'polypeptide(L)'
;MVKTQNKRYINDKEGVNKLMATHVDIGKTFEKNTFGSCSKMNNNPCQVSVTEWSGYYEKITLEENGGNALLEDSKATCPIGSKDCISIINHGQTAELTSQNLKNADKEVLAELLPFVNINSDQKQHHYLRK
;
A
#
# COMPACT_ATOMS: atom_id res chain seq x y z
N MET A 1 20.50 -7.16 3.05
CA MET A 1 19.63 -6.16 3.71
C MET A 1 19.83 -4.85 2.96
N VAL A 2 18.91 -4.51 2.06
CA VAL A 2 18.99 -3.26 1.28
C VAL A 2 18.67 -2.11 2.24
N LYS A 3 19.64 -1.20 2.44
CA LYS A 3 19.58 -0.11 3.44
C LYS A 3 19.44 1.29 2.84
N THR A 4 19.10 1.41 1.55
CA THR A 4 19.17 2.70 0.82
C THR A 4 17.90 3.11 0.09
N GLN A 5 16.75 2.48 0.36
CA GLN A 5 15.48 3.02 -0.14
C GLN A 5 15.19 4.33 0.62
N ASN A 6 15.31 5.48 -0.03
CA ASN A 6 14.65 6.70 0.44
C ASN A 6 13.14 6.38 0.36
N LYS A 7 12.58 6.21 1.55
CA LYS A 7 11.28 5.60 1.78
C LYS A 7 10.17 6.48 1.19
N ARG A 8 9.49 5.99 0.14
CA ARG A 8 8.26 6.63 -0.36
C ARG A 8 7.08 6.09 0.42
N TYR A 9 6.38 6.99 1.09
CA TYR A 9 5.22 6.65 1.89
C TYR A 9 3.94 6.98 1.14
N ILE A 10 3.03 6.02 1.08
CA ILE A 10 1.72 6.15 0.43
C ILE A 10 0.63 5.83 1.45
N ASN A 11 -0.57 6.37 1.25
CA ASN A 11 -1.70 6.14 2.14
C ASN A 11 -1.46 6.55 3.62
N ASP A 12 -0.45 7.37 3.88
CA ASP A 12 0.00 7.83 5.20
C ASP A 12 0.12 9.34 5.17
N LYS A 13 -0.66 10.02 6.01
CA LYS A 13 -0.74 11.48 6.05
C LYS A 13 0.59 12.12 6.49
N GLU A 14 1.27 11.47 7.43
CA GLU A 14 2.53 11.98 8.00
C GLU A 14 3.74 11.43 7.24
N GLY A 15 3.56 10.38 6.43
CA GLY A 15 4.59 9.80 5.58
C GLY A 15 5.71 9.18 6.41
N VAL A 16 5.38 8.34 7.38
CA VAL A 16 6.35 7.79 8.35
C VAL A 16 6.37 6.27 8.38
N ASN A 17 5.25 5.62 8.06
CA ASN A 17 5.01 4.22 8.38
C ASN A 17 4.69 3.35 7.16
N LYS A 18 3.94 3.85 6.17
CA LYS A 18 3.42 3.00 5.06
C LYS A 18 4.25 3.10 3.79
N LEU A 19 5.25 2.23 3.67
CA LEU A 19 6.14 2.19 2.51
C LEU A 19 5.47 1.64 1.26
N MET A 20 5.79 2.25 0.14
CA MET A 20 5.45 1.73 -1.18
C MET A 20 6.43 0.63 -1.60
N ALA A 21 5.90 -0.50 -2.07
CA ALA A 21 6.69 -1.57 -2.67
C ALA A 21 6.82 -1.38 -4.18
N THR A 22 7.93 -1.86 -4.73
CA THR A 22 8.31 -1.72 -6.14
C THR A 22 8.77 -3.02 -6.74
N HIS A 23 8.74 -3.12 -8.07
CA HIS A 23 9.19 -4.34 -8.78
C HIS A 23 10.68 -4.66 -8.60
N VAL A 24 11.48 -3.72 -8.09
CA VAL A 24 12.90 -3.94 -7.77
C VAL A 24 13.12 -4.48 -6.35
N ASP A 25 12.06 -4.64 -5.55
CA ASP A 25 12.11 -5.27 -4.23
C ASP A 25 12.17 -6.81 -4.38
N ILE A 26 13.35 -7.30 -4.76
CA ILE A 26 13.68 -8.71 -4.99
C ILE A 26 14.52 -9.30 -3.85
N GLY A 27 14.62 -10.63 -3.82
CA GLY A 27 15.34 -11.39 -2.80
C GLY A 27 14.47 -11.73 -1.58
N LYS A 28 15.10 -11.79 -0.39
CA LYS A 28 14.42 -12.07 0.88
C LYS A 28 13.88 -10.77 1.49
N THR A 29 12.76 -10.30 0.97
CA THR A 29 12.13 -9.03 1.37
C THR A 29 11.01 -9.21 2.40
N PHE A 30 10.44 -10.41 2.50
CA PHE A 30 9.32 -10.69 3.41
C PHE A 30 9.78 -11.10 4.82
N GLU A 31 8.94 -10.79 5.82
CA GLU A 31 9.12 -11.25 7.19
C GLU A 31 8.89 -12.76 7.31
N LYS A 32 9.40 -13.36 8.40
CA LYS A 32 9.17 -14.78 8.70
C LYS A 32 7.67 -15.05 8.84
N ASN A 33 7.23 -16.22 8.39
CA ASN A 33 5.85 -16.72 8.51
C ASN A 33 4.79 -15.93 7.71
N THR A 34 5.20 -15.16 6.72
CA THR A 34 4.29 -14.52 5.74
C THR A 34 3.72 -15.51 4.71
N PHE A 35 4.33 -16.70 4.59
CA PHE A 35 3.90 -17.76 3.69
C PHE A 35 3.65 -19.06 4.44
N GLY A 36 2.67 -19.83 3.95
CA GLY A 36 2.32 -21.16 4.45
C GLY A 36 3.25 -22.27 3.92
N SER A 37 2.70 -23.48 3.77
CA SER A 37 3.40 -24.60 3.16
C SER A 37 3.52 -24.43 1.65
N CYS A 38 4.64 -24.89 1.09
CA CYS A 38 4.88 -24.87 -0.36
C CYS A 38 4.71 -26.25 -0.95
N SER A 39 3.74 -26.43 -1.86
CA SER A 39 3.50 -27.71 -2.55
C SER A 39 4.71 -28.18 -3.36
N LYS A 40 5.47 -27.24 -3.94
CA LYS A 40 6.73 -27.51 -4.67
C LYS A 40 7.90 -27.90 -3.76
N MET A 41 7.77 -27.72 -2.44
CA MET A 41 8.74 -28.17 -1.44
C MET A 41 8.20 -29.34 -0.61
N ASN A 42 7.39 -30.23 -1.19
CA ASN A 42 6.78 -31.35 -0.46
C ASN A 42 6.01 -30.90 0.80
N ASN A 43 5.28 -29.79 0.71
CA ASN A 43 4.52 -29.16 1.80
C ASN A 43 5.36 -28.69 3.00
N ASN A 44 6.68 -28.58 2.84
CA ASN A 44 7.54 -27.91 3.83
C ASN A 44 7.24 -26.39 3.89
N PRO A 45 7.62 -25.71 4.99
CA PRO A 45 7.48 -24.25 5.09
C PRO A 45 8.12 -23.52 3.90
N CYS A 46 7.36 -22.60 3.29
CA CYS A 46 7.84 -21.88 2.11
C CYS A 46 9.01 -20.95 2.47
N GLN A 47 10.13 -21.08 1.75
CA GLN A 47 11.27 -20.15 1.83
C GLN A 47 11.24 -19.21 0.63
N VAL A 48 10.46 -18.12 0.75
CA VAL A 48 10.31 -17.18 -0.36
C VAL A 48 11.54 -16.30 -0.51
N SER A 49 12.05 -16.29 -1.73
CA SER A 49 12.96 -15.27 -2.25
C SER A 49 12.41 -14.85 -3.60
N VAL A 50 12.12 -13.57 -3.78
CA VAL A 50 11.58 -13.05 -5.03
C VAL A 50 12.69 -12.95 -6.07
N THR A 51 12.45 -13.43 -7.29
CA THR A 51 13.38 -13.27 -8.42
C THR A 51 12.96 -12.13 -9.34
N GLU A 52 11.66 -11.97 -9.55
CA GLU A 52 11.07 -10.93 -10.37
C GLU A 52 9.63 -10.66 -9.95
N TRP A 53 9.13 -9.49 -10.34
CA TRP A 53 7.74 -9.09 -10.25
C TRP A 53 7.17 -8.88 -11.65
N SER A 54 5.87 -9.15 -11.81
CA SER A 54 5.09 -8.89 -13.02
C SER A 54 3.81 -8.14 -12.67
N GLY A 55 3.21 -7.48 -13.67
CA GLY A 55 1.97 -6.71 -13.47
C GLY A 55 2.14 -5.45 -12.61
N TYR A 56 3.33 -4.87 -12.58
CA TYR A 56 3.58 -3.58 -11.91
C TYR A 56 3.09 -2.41 -12.76
N TYR A 57 2.81 -1.28 -12.11
CA TYR A 57 2.25 -0.09 -12.77
C TYR A 57 3.34 0.88 -13.23
N GLU A 58 3.57 0.91 -14.54
CA GLU A 58 4.68 1.66 -15.16
C GLU A 58 4.54 3.18 -15.10
N LYS A 59 3.32 3.70 -14.94
CA LYS A 59 3.07 5.16 -14.92
C LYS A 59 3.49 5.82 -13.61
N ILE A 60 3.84 5.03 -12.59
CA ILE A 60 4.42 5.53 -11.34
C ILE A 60 5.79 4.88 -11.19
N THR A 61 6.83 5.69 -11.23
CA THR A 61 8.22 5.27 -11.02
C THR A 61 8.75 6.01 -9.79
N LEU A 62 9.32 5.29 -8.84
CA LEU A 62 10.04 5.88 -7.73
C LEU A 62 11.43 6.29 -8.20
N GLU A 63 11.69 7.59 -8.21
CA GLU A 63 12.98 8.14 -8.64
C GLU A 63 14.16 7.59 -7.80
N GLU A 64 13.89 7.19 -6.56
CA GLU A 64 14.91 6.71 -5.62
C GLU A 64 15.55 5.39 -6.04
N ASN A 65 14.75 4.48 -6.60
CA ASN A 65 15.20 3.13 -6.92
C ASN A 65 14.90 2.72 -8.37
N GLY A 66 14.36 3.64 -9.18
CA GLY A 66 13.94 3.38 -10.55
C GLY A 66 12.78 2.38 -10.66
N GLY A 67 12.17 2.03 -9.53
CA GLY A 67 11.18 0.97 -9.41
C GLY A 67 9.77 1.47 -9.72
N ASN A 68 9.08 0.77 -10.60
CA ASN A 68 7.65 0.88 -10.79
C ASN A 68 6.85 0.29 -9.64
N ALA A 69 5.69 0.90 -9.39
CA ALA A 69 4.75 0.58 -8.32
C ALA A 69 4.19 -0.85 -8.41
N LEU A 70 4.14 -1.57 -7.30
CA LEU A 70 3.33 -2.79 -7.21
C LEU A 70 1.86 -2.45 -6.92
N LEU A 71 0.96 -3.18 -7.57
CA LEU A 71 -0.49 -3.16 -7.37
C LEU A 71 -0.93 -4.48 -6.72
N GLU A 72 -2.20 -4.57 -6.33
CA GLU A 72 -2.80 -5.74 -5.71
C GLU A 72 -2.84 -6.96 -6.64
N ASP A 73 -2.84 -6.74 -7.94
CA ASP A 73 -2.79 -7.77 -8.97
C ASP A 73 -1.37 -8.11 -9.45
N SER A 74 -0.35 -7.39 -8.95
CA SER A 74 1.05 -7.72 -9.22
C SER A 74 1.41 -9.09 -8.64
N LYS A 75 2.26 -9.82 -9.36
CA LYS A 75 2.66 -11.19 -8.99
C LYS A 75 4.17 -11.30 -8.89
N ALA A 76 4.63 -12.13 -7.97
CA ALA A 76 6.04 -12.43 -7.79
C ALA A 76 6.37 -13.86 -8.20
N THR A 77 7.62 -14.03 -8.66
CA THR A 77 8.20 -15.34 -8.96
C THR A 77 9.21 -15.71 -7.88
N CYS A 78 9.28 -16.99 -7.51
CA CYS A 78 10.36 -17.53 -6.69
C CYS A 78 11.11 -18.66 -7.42
N PRO A 79 12.38 -18.97 -7.06
CA PRO A 79 13.19 -19.95 -7.78
C PRO A 79 12.64 -21.39 -7.75
N ILE A 80 11.81 -21.70 -6.76
CA ILE A 80 11.27 -23.04 -6.52
C ILE A 80 9.90 -23.21 -7.19
N GLY A 81 9.19 -22.11 -7.38
CA GLY A 81 7.87 -22.08 -8.01
C GLY A 81 7.93 -21.95 -9.53
N SER A 82 6.77 -21.72 -10.13
CA SER A 82 6.68 -21.24 -11.51
C SER A 82 6.73 -19.72 -11.54
N LYS A 83 6.81 -19.16 -12.75
CA LYS A 83 6.53 -17.74 -12.95
C LYS A 83 5.19 -17.35 -12.32
N ASP A 84 5.17 -16.19 -11.66
CA ASP A 84 3.98 -15.57 -11.05
C ASP A 84 3.29 -16.43 -9.98
N CYS A 85 4.05 -17.27 -9.25
CA CYS A 85 3.50 -18.18 -8.24
C CYS A 85 3.14 -17.52 -6.89
N ILE A 86 3.50 -16.26 -6.67
CA ILE A 86 3.19 -15.50 -5.46
C ILE A 86 2.19 -14.40 -5.81
N SER A 87 1.12 -14.28 -5.03
CA SER A 87 0.08 -13.27 -5.21
C SER A 87 -0.09 -12.45 -3.93
N ILE A 88 -0.49 -11.20 -4.09
CA ILE A 88 -0.78 -10.29 -2.98
C ILE A 88 -2.23 -10.51 -2.58
N ILE A 89 -2.45 -11.14 -1.42
CA ILE A 89 -3.80 -11.33 -0.86
C ILE A 89 -4.22 -10.10 -0.05
N ASN A 90 -3.25 -9.47 0.61
CA ASN A 90 -3.45 -8.28 1.42
C ASN A 90 -2.13 -7.49 1.46
N HIS A 91 -2.18 -6.21 1.09
CA HIS A 91 -1.03 -5.30 1.16
C HIS A 91 -0.87 -4.62 2.53
N GLY A 92 -1.86 -4.75 3.42
CA GLY A 92 -1.83 -4.28 4.82
C GLY A 92 -1.92 -2.76 4.98
N GLN A 93 -2.20 -2.01 3.91
CA GLN A 93 -2.28 -0.54 3.96
C GLN A 93 -3.72 -0.07 3.83
N THR A 94 -4.22 0.65 4.82
CA THR A 94 -5.51 1.36 4.72
C THR A 94 -5.24 2.84 4.45
N ALA A 95 -5.93 3.43 3.47
CA ALA A 95 -5.85 4.87 3.21
C ALA A 95 -6.25 5.67 4.45
N GLU A 96 -5.42 6.63 4.85
CA GLU A 96 -5.75 7.58 5.90
C GLU A 96 -6.62 8.72 5.37
N LEU A 97 -7.75 8.96 6.04
CA LEU A 97 -8.62 10.08 5.75
C LEU A 97 -7.92 11.40 6.11
N THR A 98 -7.85 12.31 5.13
CA THR A 98 -7.40 13.70 5.36
C THR A 98 -8.60 14.65 5.44
N SER A 99 -8.41 15.82 6.07
CA SER A 99 -9.44 16.87 6.08
C SER A 99 -9.84 17.31 4.67
N GLN A 100 -8.94 17.22 3.69
CA GLN A 100 -9.27 17.52 2.30
C GLN A 100 -10.18 16.45 1.69
N ASN A 101 -9.99 15.17 2.03
CA ASN A 101 -10.90 14.10 1.60
C ASN A 101 -12.32 14.33 2.14
N LEU A 102 -12.45 14.73 3.40
CA LEU A 102 -13.76 15.06 4.01
C LEU A 102 -14.42 16.26 3.34
N LYS A 103 -13.65 17.29 2.95
CA LYS A 103 -14.18 18.47 2.26
C LYS A 103 -14.64 18.17 0.83
N ASN A 104 -13.95 17.25 0.15
CA ASN A 104 -14.25 16.89 -1.24
C ASN A 104 -15.32 15.78 -1.35
N ALA A 105 -15.61 15.07 -0.25
CA ALA A 105 -16.59 14.00 -0.23
C ALA A 105 -18.02 14.54 -0.33
N ASP A 106 -18.91 13.73 -0.92
CA ASP A 106 -20.31 14.07 -1.07
C ASP A 106 -20.99 14.16 0.29
N LYS A 107 -21.60 15.31 0.57
CA LYS A 107 -22.20 15.61 1.87
C LYS A 107 -23.45 14.78 2.15
N GLU A 108 -24.21 14.42 1.12
CA GLU A 108 -25.43 13.63 1.27
C GLU A 108 -25.07 12.19 1.63
N VAL A 109 -24.10 11.61 0.90
CA VAL A 109 -23.57 10.26 1.18
C VAL A 109 -22.97 10.20 2.58
N LEU A 110 -22.18 11.22 2.96
CA LEU A 110 -21.59 11.24 4.28
C LEU A 110 -22.64 11.40 5.40
N ALA A 111 -23.72 12.14 5.17
CA ALA A 111 -24.82 12.28 6.15
C ALA A 111 -25.60 10.96 6.33
N GLU A 112 -25.72 10.14 5.27
CA GLU A 112 -26.32 8.81 5.35
C GLU A 112 -25.41 7.80 6.08
N LEU A 113 -24.11 7.81 5.79
CA LEU A 113 -23.14 6.92 6.43
C LEU A 113 -22.87 7.29 7.89
N LEU A 114 -22.91 8.59 8.22
CA LEU A 114 -22.58 9.14 9.53
C LEU A 114 -23.73 9.99 10.10
N PRO A 115 -24.92 9.41 10.36
CA PRO A 115 -26.13 10.16 10.73
C PRO A 115 -26.01 10.91 12.06
N PHE A 116 -25.04 10.54 12.90
CA PHE A 116 -24.78 11.17 14.20
C PHE A 116 -23.60 12.15 14.19
N VAL A 117 -22.98 12.39 13.04
CA VAL A 117 -21.83 13.30 12.91
C VAL A 117 -22.23 14.49 12.05
N ASN A 118 -22.19 15.70 12.62
CA ASN A 118 -22.41 16.92 11.85
C ASN A 118 -21.09 17.39 11.22
N ILE A 119 -20.91 17.04 9.95
CA ILE A 119 -19.69 17.31 9.18
C ILE A 119 -19.66 18.74 8.62
N ASN A 120 -20.75 19.50 8.78
CA ASN A 120 -20.89 20.88 8.31
C ASN A 120 -20.61 21.93 9.41
N SER A 121 -20.15 21.54 10.60
CA SER A 121 -19.96 22.46 11.74
C SER A 121 -18.78 23.44 11.62
N ASP A 122 -17.80 23.18 10.75
CA ASP A 122 -16.54 23.96 10.65
C ASP A 122 -16.67 25.32 9.94
N GLN A 123 -17.86 25.72 9.49
CA GLN A 123 -18.08 27.01 8.84
C GLN A 123 -18.28 28.17 9.84
N LYS A 124 -18.46 27.91 11.15
CA LYS A 124 -18.87 28.94 12.12
C LYS A 124 -17.73 29.71 12.80
N GLN A 125 -16.48 29.27 12.71
CA GLN A 125 -15.39 29.93 13.46
C GLN A 125 -14.71 31.10 12.71
N HIS A 126 -14.90 31.23 11.39
CA HIS A 126 -14.28 32.31 10.60
C HIS A 126 -15.17 33.54 10.38
N HIS A 127 -16.45 33.52 10.79
CA HIS A 127 -17.34 34.67 10.63
C HIS A 127 -17.22 35.70 11.78
N TYR A 128 -16.63 35.33 12.92
CA TYR A 128 -16.51 36.21 14.10
C TYR A 128 -15.19 37.00 14.19
N LEU A 129 -14.33 36.98 13.17
CA LEU A 129 -13.04 37.69 13.15
C LEU A 129 -12.88 38.71 12.02
N ARG A 130 -13.97 39.14 11.39
CA ARG A 130 -13.97 40.37 10.59
C ARG A 130 -14.93 41.36 11.24
N LYS A 131 -14.33 42.48 11.65
CA LYS A 131 -14.90 43.66 12.32
C LYS A 131 -16.27 44.07 11.81
#